data_AF-A0A8T4RNM3-F1
#
_entry.id   AF-A0A8T4RNM3-F1
#
_cell.length_a   1.000
_cell.length_b   1.000
_cell.length_c   1.000
_cell.angle_alpha   90.00
_cell.angle_beta   90.00
_cell.angle_gamma   90.00
#
_symmetry.space_group_name_H-M   'P 1'
#
loop_
_entity.id
_entity.type
_entity.pdbx_description
1 polymer ?
#
loop_
_entity_poly.entity_id
_entity_poly.type
_entity_poly.pdbx_seq_one_letter_code
_entity_poly.pdbx_strand_id
1 'polypeptide(L)'
;MLTFLASLIAFSGLFAGIVLAYFTKEEQAPGKPYFKLMRNILLTLILLFFLLFLDWNVVISAVLSIALFVSASIFPKLAHPPLYFLLGAVLFLTSSNYAFFLVEAVLVFLYGLPMGSLWISSRKFRWDLSIVSAFTFFIPFLRLLL
;
A
#
# COMPACT_ATOMS: atom_id res chain seq x y z
N MET A 1 2.67 -10.56 -18.53
CA MET A 1 4.00 -10.86 -17.94
C MET A 1 4.65 -9.67 -17.26
N LEU A 2 4.84 -8.51 -17.93
CA LEU A 2 5.45 -7.33 -17.31
C LEU A 2 4.63 -6.77 -16.14
N THR A 3 3.31 -6.69 -16.28
CA THR A 3 2.38 -6.26 -15.22
C THR A 3 2.46 -7.16 -14.00
N PHE A 4 2.50 -8.48 -14.19
CA PHE A 4 2.67 -9.45 -13.11
C PHE A 4 3.97 -9.23 -12.32
N LEU A 5 5.10 -9.06 -13.02
CA LEU A 5 6.38 -8.79 -12.36
C LEU A 5 6.39 -7.45 -11.64
N ALA A 6 5.80 -6.41 -12.25
CA ALA A 6 5.66 -5.11 -11.62
C ALA A 6 4.79 -5.16 -10.36
N SER A 7 3.73 -5.96 -10.34
CA SER A 7 2.93 -6.18 -9.14
C SER A 7 3.73 -6.92 -8.07
N LEU A 8 4.51 -7.95 -8.41
CA LEU A 8 5.41 -8.61 -7.45
C LEU A 8 6.37 -7.61 -6.79
N ILE A 9 6.98 -6.73 -7.61
CA ILE A 9 7.86 -5.67 -7.14
C ILE A 9 7.07 -4.68 -6.27
N ALA A 10 5.87 -4.27 -6.67
CA ALA A 10 5.04 -3.35 -5.89
C ALA A 10 4.80 -3.86 -4.46
N PHE A 11 4.55 -5.15 -4.28
CA PHE A 11 4.33 -5.72 -2.95
C PHE A 11 5.61 -6.00 -2.15
N SER A 12 6.77 -6.05 -2.79
CA SER A 12 8.04 -6.23 -2.09
C SER A 12 8.41 -5.02 -1.22
N GLY A 13 7.77 -3.87 -1.45
CA GLY A 13 7.92 -2.68 -0.60
C GLY A 13 7.57 -2.93 0.86
N LEU A 14 6.56 -3.77 1.13
CA LEU A 14 6.22 -4.18 2.50
C LEU A 14 7.37 -4.94 3.17
N PHE A 15 7.94 -5.91 2.46
CA PHE A 15 9.06 -6.68 2.95
C PHE A 15 10.28 -5.79 3.19
N ALA A 16 10.59 -4.89 2.26
CA ALA A 16 11.65 -3.90 2.42
C ALA A 16 11.43 -3.03 3.67
N GLY A 17 10.20 -2.57 3.93
CA GLY A 17 9.84 -1.84 5.15
C GLY A 17 10.09 -2.64 6.44
N ILE A 18 9.68 -3.91 6.46
CA ILE A 18 9.93 -4.82 7.59
C ILE A 18 11.42 -4.98 7.85
N VAL A 19 12.20 -5.23 6.78
CA VAL A 19 13.65 -5.39 6.86
C VAL A 19 14.31 -4.11 7.38
N LEU A 20 13.95 -2.95 6.84
CA LEU A 20 14.46 -1.65 7.29
C LEU A 20 14.21 -1.45 8.79
N ALA A 21 13.00 -1.70 9.25
CA ALA A 21 12.66 -1.53 10.66
C ALA A 21 13.28 -2.56 11.59
N TYR A 22 13.57 -3.76 11.08
CA TYR A 22 14.33 -4.77 11.82
C TYR A 22 15.77 -4.33 12.10
N PHE A 23 16.42 -3.66 11.15
CA PHE A 23 17.79 -3.17 11.31
C PHE A 23 17.88 -1.82 12.04
N THR A 24 16.83 -1.01 12.03
CA THR A 24 16.81 0.35 12.59
C THR A 24 15.92 0.47 13.84
N LYS A 25 15.94 -0.53 14.73
CA LYS A 25 15.01 -0.59 15.88
C LYS A 25 15.07 0.65 16.79
N GLU A 26 16.24 1.24 16.94
CA GLU A 26 16.48 2.44 17.76
C GLU A 26 15.79 3.68 17.16
N GLU A 27 15.79 3.80 15.83
CA GLU A 27 15.18 4.90 15.07
C GLU A 27 13.64 4.75 14.93
N GLN A 28 13.08 3.56 15.21
CA GLN A 28 11.66 3.30 15.03
C GLN A 28 10.76 4.13 15.96
N ALA A 29 11.21 4.39 17.20
CA ALA A 29 10.44 5.17 18.16
C ALA A 29 10.29 6.65 17.72
N PRO A 30 11.37 7.40 17.43
CA PRO A 30 11.25 8.76 16.93
C PRO A 30 10.69 8.83 15.49
N GLY A 31 10.93 7.83 14.65
CA GLY A 31 10.46 7.78 13.26
C GLY A 31 8.96 7.52 13.08
N LYS A 32 8.29 6.96 14.10
CA LYS A 32 6.88 6.53 14.05
C LYS A 32 5.88 7.58 13.53
N PRO A 33 5.88 8.85 13.99
CA PRO A 33 4.95 9.86 13.46
C PRO A 33 5.18 10.12 11.96
N TYR A 34 6.43 10.15 11.50
CA TYR A 34 6.78 10.35 10.10
C TYR A 34 6.33 9.17 9.23
N PHE A 35 6.52 7.93 9.70
CA PHE A 35 5.99 6.76 8.98
C PHE A 35 4.46 6.78 8.89
N LYS A 36 3.75 7.20 9.94
CA LYS A 36 2.29 7.35 9.89
C LYS A 36 1.85 8.41 8.88
N LEU A 37 2.51 9.56 8.89
CA LEU A 37 2.23 10.65 7.95
C LEU A 37 2.47 10.18 6.51
N MET A 38 3.65 9.60 6.24
CA MET A 38 4.03 9.11 4.92
C MET A 38 3.07 8.01 4.42
N ARG A 39 2.71 7.06 5.27
CA ARG A 39 1.69 6.05 4.97
C ARG A 39 0.36 6.68 4.56
N ASN A 40 -0.11 7.69 5.28
CA ASN A 40 -1.38 8.34 4.99
C ASN A 40 -1.33 9.14 3.68
N ILE A 41 -0.24 9.90 3.42
CA ILE A 41 -0.04 10.62 2.16
C ILE A 41 -0.04 9.64 0.97
N LEU A 42 0.73 8.56 1.07
CA LEU A 42 0.83 7.58 0.00
C LEU A 42 -0.49 6.88 -0.27
N LEU A 43 -1.24 6.53 0.78
CA LEU A 43 -2.57 5.95 0.61
C LEU A 43 -3.53 6.91 -0.11
N THR A 44 -3.50 8.19 0.26
CA THR A 44 -4.28 9.23 -0.38
C THR A 44 -3.91 9.40 -1.85
N LEU A 45 -2.62 9.35 -2.19
CA LEU A 45 -2.18 9.41 -3.58
C LEU A 45 -2.63 8.19 -4.37
N ILE A 46 -2.56 6.98 -3.80
CA ILE A 46 -3.07 5.78 -4.47
C ILE A 46 -4.56 5.94 -4.78
N LEU A 47 -5.37 6.37 -3.80
CA LEU A 47 -6.80 6.60 -4.05
C LEU A 47 -7.03 7.67 -5.13
N LEU A 48 -6.27 8.77 -5.10
CA LEU A 48 -6.41 9.84 -6.08
C LEU A 48 -6.18 9.32 -7.50
N PHE A 49 -5.05 8.64 -7.74
CA PHE A 49 -4.74 8.09 -9.06
C PHE A 49 -5.72 7.01 -9.48
N PHE A 50 -6.21 6.20 -8.55
CA PHE A 50 -7.26 5.21 -8.81
C PHE A 50 -8.57 5.86 -9.28
N LEU A 51 -9.01 6.93 -8.60
CA LEU A 51 -10.24 7.64 -8.98
C LEU A 51 -10.10 8.36 -10.32
N LEU A 52 -8.92 8.93 -10.60
CA LEU A 52 -8.60 9.52 -11.90
C LEU A 52 -8.60 8.46 -13.01
N PHE A 53 -8.12 7.24 -12.74
CA PHE A 53 -8.22 6.11 -13.67
C PHE A 53 -9.68 5.71 -13.98
N LEU A 54 -10.59 5.86 -13.01
CA LEU A 54 -12.02 5.61 -13.22
C LEU A 54 -12.74 6.77 -13.95
N ASP A 55 -11.99 7.77 -14.44
CA ASP A 55 -12.51 9.00 -15.06
C ASP A 55 -13.50 9.78 -14.17
N TRP A 56 -13.33 9.69 -12.85
CA TRP A 56 -14.13 10.51 -11.92
C TRP A 56 -13.74 11.98 -12.03
N ASN A 57 -14.70 12.86 -11.73
CA ASN A 57 -14.44 14.31 -11.71
C ASN A 57 -13.25 14.63 -10.78
N VAL A 58 -12.30 15.42 -11.27
CA VAL A 58 -11.05 15.75 -10.57
C VAL A 58 -11.31 16.38 -9.19
N VAL A 59 -12.30 17.27 -9.09
CA VAL A 59 -12.67 17.93 -7.83
C VAL A 59 -13.23 16.91 -6.85
N ILE A 60 -14.13 16.03 -7.30
CA ILE A 60 -14.68 14.95 -6.46
C ILE A 60 -13.56 14.02 -5.98
N SER A 61 -12.67 13.62 -6.89
CA SER A 61 -11.53 12.75 -6.59
C SER A 61 -10.60 13.36 -5.54
N ALA A 62 -10.30 14.66 -5.67
CA ALA A 62 -9.51 15.41 -4.70
C ALA A 62 -10.20 15.47 -3.33
N VAL A 63 -11.50 15.78 -3.29
CA VAL A 63 -12.28 15.84 -2.05
C VAL A 63 -12.30 14.49 -1.32
N LEU A 64 -12.56 13.39 -2.04
CA LEU A 64 -12.55 12.05 -1.46
C LEU A 64 -11.16 11.65 -0.95
N SER A 65 -10.11 11.99 -1.69
CA SER A 65 -8.73 11.71 -1.30
C SER A 65 -8.34 12.47 -0.02
N ILE A 66 -8.73 13.74 0.10
CA ILE A 66 -8.55 14.55 1.31
C ILE A 66 -9.37 13.99 2.47
N ALA A 67 -10.62 13.60 2.23
CA ALA A 67 -11.46 12.96 3.26
C ALA A 67 -10.83 11.65 3.76
N LEU A 68 -10.23 10.85 2.87
CA LEU A 68 -9.46 9.67 3.26
C LEU A 68 -8.23 10.04 4.09
N PHE A 69 -7.48 11.08 3.70
CA PHE A 69 -6.32 11.53 4.45
C PHE A 69 -6.67 11.92 5.89
N VAL A 70 -7.72 12.73 6.05
CA VAL A 70 -8.22 13.20 7.35
C VAL A 70 -8.70 12.02 8.18
N SER A 71 -9.53 11.14 7.61
CA SER A 71 -10.05 9.97 8.33
C SER A 71 -8.95 8.97 8.72
N ALA A 72 -7.96 8.70 7.86
CA ALA A 72 -6.83 7.84 8.17
C ALA A 72 -5.90 8.43 9.26
N SER A 73 -5.90 9.75 9.40
CA SER A 73 -5.13 10.46 10.43
C SER A 73 -5.84 10.43 11.80
N ILE A 74 -7.16 10.55 11.83
CA ILE A 74 -7.98 10.47 13.04
C ILE A 74 -8.14 9.01 13.51
N PHE A 75 -8.36 8.09 12.56
CA PHE A 75 -8.63 6.67 12.80
C PHE A 75 -7.50 5.82 12.23
N PRO A 76 -6.32 5.73 12.89
CA PRO A 76 -5.15 5.04 12.36
C PRO A 76 -5.35 3.52 12.18
N LYS A 77 -6.43 2.96 12.74
CA LYS A 77 -6.88 1.58 12.53
C LYS A 77 -7.44 1.35 11.11
N LEU A 78 -7.83 2.38 10.36
CA LEU A 78 -8.26 2.19 8.96
C LEU A 78 -7.11 1.66 8.09
N ALA A 79 -5.90 2.16 8.32
CA ALA A 79 -4.69 1.76 7.58
C ALA A 79 -4.01 0.54 8.22
N HIS A 80 -4.80 -0.51 8.48
CA HIS A 80 -4.33 -1.80 8.99
C HIS A 80 -3.90 -2.73 7.83
N PRO A 81 -3.17 -3.83 8.12
CA PRO A 81 -2.73 -4.80 7.12
C PRO A 81 -3.77 -5.27 6.09
N PRO A 82 -5.07 -5.45 6.44
CA PRO A 82 -6.14 -5.75 5.48
C PRO A 82 -6.20 -4.77 4.29
N LEU A 83 -5.87 -3.50 4.52
CA LEU A 83 -5.91 -2.46 3.50
C LEU A 83 -4.83 -2.66 2.44
N TYR A 84 -3.68 -3.25 2.80
CA TYR A 84 -2.64 -3.60 1.83
C TYR A 84 -3.13 -4.66 0.83
N PHE A 85 -4.04 -5.56 1.25
CA PHE A 85 -4.68 -6.52 0.33
C PHE A 85 -5.59 -5.83 -0.68
N LEU A 86 -6.32 -4.81 -0.26
CA LEU A 86 -7.19 -4.04 -1.16
C LEU A 86 -6.37 -3.36 -2.27
N LEU A 87 -5.12 -2.95 -2.01
CA LEU A 87 -4.24 -2.37 -3.02
C LEU A 87 -3.92 -3.33 -4.18
N GLY A 88 -4.03 -4.64 -3.97
CA GLY A 88 -3.91 -5.60 -5.07
C GLY A 88 -5.09 -5.55 -6.03
N ALA A 89 -6.30 -5.36 -5.51
CA ALA A 89 -7.47 -5.16 -6.36
C ALA A 89 -7.36 -3.85 -7.16
N VAL A 90 -6.83 -2.79 -6.53
CA VAL A 90 -6.55 -1.52 -7.21
C VAL A 90 -5.59 -1.75 -8.39
N LEU A 91 -4.44 -2.40 -8.16
CA LEU A 91 -3.47 -2.72 -9.22
C LEU A 91 -4.02 -3.65 -10.31
N PHE A 92 -4.86 -4.61 -9.94
CA PHE A 92 -5.53 -5.46 -10.92
C PHE A 92 -6.46 -4.65 -11.83
N LEU A 93 -7.27 -3.75 -11.26
CA LEU A 93 -8.19 -2.91 -12.02
C LEU A 93 -7.44 -1.92 -12.93
N THR A 94 -6.37 -1.30 -12.41
CA THR A 94 -5.56 -0.35 -13.19
C THR A 94 -4.69 -1.00 -14.25
N SER A 95 -4.48 -2.33 -14.20
CA SER A 95 -3.66 -3.07 -15.18
C SER A 95 -4.12 -2.94 -16.64
N SER A 96 -5.36 -2.52 -16.87
CA SER A 96 -5.90 -2.21 -18.20
C SER A 96 -5.28 -0.96 -18.84
N ASN A 97 -4.71 -0.04 -18.04
CA ASN A 97 -4.01 1.16 -18.51
C ASN A 97 -2.58 1.20 -17.96
N TYR A 98 -1.59 0.99 -18.83
CA TYR A 98 -0.20 0.86 -18.44
C TYR A 98 0.36 2.07 -17.68
N ALA A 99 -0.04 3.29 -18.05
CA ALA A 99 0.48 4.50 -17.41
C ALA A 99 0.00 4.63 -15.95
N PHE A 100 -1.31 4.46 -15.72
CA PHE A 100 -1.89 4.49 -14.38
C PHE A 100 -1.39 3.30 -13.53
N PHE A 101 -1.35 2.11 -14.11
CA PHE A 101 -0.83 0.92 -13.45
C PHE A 101 0.60 1.13 -12.91
N LEU A 102 1.50 1.70 -13.73
CA LEU A 102 2.90 1.90 -13.33
C LEU A 102 3.01 2.90 -12.19
N VAL A 103 2.28 4.02 -12.26
CA VAL A 103 2.24 5.03 -11.19
C VAL A 103 1.72 4.40 -9.89
N GLU A 104 0.63 3.64 -9.95
CA GLU A 104 0.10 2.96 -8.76
C GLU A 104 1.07 1.91 -8.22
N ALA A 105 1.72 1.12 -9.09
CA ALA A 105 2.67 0.10 -8.65
C ALA A 105 3.82 0.72 -7.83
N VAL A 106 4.33 1.87 -8.28
CA VAL A 106 5.34 2.64 -7.53
C VAL A 106 4.77 3.17 -6.21
N LEU A 107 3.55 3.72 -6.21
CA LEU A 107 2.92 4.21 -4.99
C LEU A 107 2.65 3.10 -3.97
N VAL A 108 2.22 1.92 -4.43
CA VAL A 108 2.01 0.73 -3.59
C VAL A 108 3.33 0.21 -3.00
N PHE A 109 4.40 0.22 -3.79
CA PHE A 109 5.75 -0.07 -3.29
C PHE A 109 6.16 0.90 -2.18
N LEU A 110 6.07 2.19 -2.46
CA LEU A 110 6.42 3.23 -1.49
C LEU A 110 5.54 3.15 -0.25
N TYR A 111 4.25 2.85 -0.39
CA TYR A 111 3.32 2.66 0.72
C TYR A 111 3.68 1.45 1.59
N GLY A 112 4.19 0.39 0.96
CA GLY A 112 4.68 -0.79 1.64
C GLY A 112 5.79 -0.49 2.65
N LEU A 113 6.69 0.45 2.33
CA LEU A 113 7.83 0.81 3.19
C LEU A 113 7.41 1.29 4.60
N PRO A 114 6.66 2.41 4.78
CA PRO A 114 6.23 2.85 6.09
C PRO A 114 5.25 1.88 6.73
N MET A 115 4.44 1.17 5.94
CA MET A 115 3.49 0.19 6.46
C MET A 115 4.20 -1.00 7.11
N GLY A 116 5.22 -1.55 6.44
CA GLY A 116 6.05 -2.64 6.95
C GLY A 116 6.81 -2.23 8.21
N SER A 117 7.39 -1.02 8.21
CA SER A 117 8.06 -0.46 9.38
C SER A 117 7.15 -0.31 10.60
N LEU A 118 5.94 0.22 10.38
CA LEU A 118 4.94 0.37 11.45
C LEU A 118 4.40 -0.97 11.94
N TRP A 119 4.37 -1.99 11.09
CA TRP A 119 3.84 -3.30 11.45
C TRP A 119 4.74 -4.00 12.46
N ILE A 120 6.06 -4.05 12.24
CA ILE A 120 7.00 -4.68 13.18
C ILE A 120 7.12 -3.90 14.51
N SER A 121 6.96 -2.57 14.46
CA SER A 121 6.91 -1.70 15.65
C SER A 121 5.71 -2.03 16.58
N SER A 122 4.65 -2.65 16.05
CA SER A 122 3.52 -3.06 16.87
C SER A 122 3.82 -4.38 17.58
N ARG A 123 3.76 -4.40 18.93
CA ARG A 123 4.05 -5.56 19.81
C ARG A 123 3.24 -6.85 19.55
N LYS A 124 2.39 -6.89 18.52
CA LYS A 124 1.57 -8.04 18.11
C LYS A 124 2.03 -8.68 16.78
N PHE A 125 3.27 -8.46 16.36
CA PHE A 125 3.76 -9.04 15.11
C PHE A 125 3.84 -10.57 15.20
N ARG A 126 3.04 -11.23 14.35
CA ARG A 126 2.93 -12.69 14.21
C ARG A 126 3.29 -13.05 12.77
N TRP A 127 4.48 -13.61 12.57
CA TRP A 127 5.04 -13.93 11.24
C TRP A 127 4.14 -14.82 10.40
N ASP A 128 3.44 -15.75 11.06
CA ASP A 128 2.55 -16.76 10.49
C ASP A 128 1.34 -16.16 9.75
N LEU A 129 0.66 -15.18 10.32
CA LEU A 129 -0.52 -14.55 9.69
C LEU A 129 -0.14 -13.58 8.55
N SER A 130 1.01 -12.90 8.69
CA SER A 130 1.47 -11.90 7.71
C SER A 130 1.96 -12.54 6.41
N ILE A 131 2.63 -13.70 6.49
CA ILE A 131 3.13 -14.42 5.32
C ILE A 131 1.98 -15.11 4.58
N VAL A 132 1.07 -15.79 5.30
CA VAL A 132 -0.07 -16.48 4.69
C VAL A 132 -0.97 -15.50 3.93
N SER A 133 -1.21 -14.33 4.52
CA SER A 133 -1.99 -13.29 3.86
C SER A 133 -1.25 -12.75 2.62
N ALA A 134 0.05 -12.49 2.70
CA ALA A 134 0.88 -12.11 1.54
C ALA A 134 0.91 -13.16 0.41
N PHE A 135 0.67 -14.45 0.69
CA PHE A 135 0.57 -15.49 -0.34
C PHE A 135 -0.84 -15.63 -0.92
N THR A 136 -1.91 -15.53 -0.11
CA THR A 136 -3.30 -15.56 -0.61
C THR A 136 -3.61 -14.34 -1.49
N PHE A 137 -2.84 -13.27 -1.36
CA PHE A 137 -2.82 -12.09 -2.20
C PHE A 137 -2.60 -12.37 -3.71
N PHE A 138 -1.82 -13.40 -4.07
CA PHE A 138 -1.50 -13.70 -5.48
C PHE A 138 -2.61 -14.44 -6.22
N ILE A 139 -3.64 -14.92 -5.51
CA ILE A 139 -4.75 -15.67 -6.10
C ILE A 139 -5.45 -14.90 -7.24
N PRO A 140 -5.85 -13.63 -7.09
CA PRO A 140 -6.41 -12.84 -8.20
C PRO A 140 -5.38 -12.55 -9.32
N PHE A 141 -4.08 -12.51 -9.00
CA PHE A 141 -3.00 -12.28 -9.97
C PHE A 141 -2.66 -13.49 -10.83
N LEU A 142 -3.04 -14.71 -10.42
CA LEU A 142 -2.89 -15.91 -11.26
C LEU A 142 -3.63 -15.80 -12.59
N ARG A 143 -4.70 -14.98 -12.66
CA ARG A 143 -5.39 -14.69 -13.92
C ARG A 143 -4.62 -13.77 -14.87
N LEU A 144 -3.66 -12.98 -14.39
CA LEU A 144 -2.80 -12.13 -15.21
C LEU A 144 -1.60 -12.91 -15.82
N LEU A 145 -1.47 -14.20 -15.49
CA LEU A 145 -0.45 -15.12 -16.00
C LEU A 145 -0.92 -15.90 -17.24
N LEU A 146 -2.23 -15.95 -17.49
CA LEU A 146 -2.88 -16.51 -18.69
C LEU A 146 -3.12 -15.41 -19.73
#